data_AF-A0A2J7R8B8-F1
#
_entry.id   AF-A0A2J7R8B8-F1
#
_cell.length_a   1.000
_cell.length_b   1.000
_cell.length_c   1.000
_cell.angle_alpha   90.00
_cell.angle_beta   90.00
_cell.angle_gamma   90.00
#
_symmetry.space_group_name_H-M   'P 1'
#
loop_
_entity.id
_entity.type
_entity.pdbx_description
1 polymer ?
#
loop_
_entity_poly.entity_id
_entity_poly.type
_entity_poly.pdbx_seq_one_letter_code
_entity_poly.pdbx_strand_id
1 'polypeptide(L)'
;MDRKGNRDALQDSEAEPGLRRSSDIRQLRRRSDMKQIAFTMLTECSGTDLRKYLQFKAIRSRNWRTCLRVLPESPRWLLARGRFEEAEKILKKMARVNGKPLPGNYMVQLKRKFQVERYVKQKEKHRHYGVLDLVRTPNLRRKTLIITFIWFTNTSVYVGLSYYAPVLGGDEFLNFFLAGAVELPTYVFLWPAMDYWGRRWTLCVSMVIGGVACLATFLVQNDTRVTLVLYCVGKMGISSSFVVLPLMASELYPTVVRGLGMSTSSVVGMLGPVFIPLIVYLGEEMLVLPLIVMGSLLVAGGACSLLLPETLNQHLPQSLEDGEKFGKDWSWRNLTTCCPSR
;
A
#
# COMPACT_ATOMS: atom_id res chain seq x y z
N MET A 1 26.58 55.72 -26.07
CA MET A 1 26.69 55.02 -27.36
C MET A 1 28.10 54.43 -27.39
N ASP A 2 28.24 53.23 -26.87
CA ASP A 2 28.44 51.96 -27.63
C ASP A 2 29.94 51.73 -27.91
N ARG A 3 30.60 50.76 -27.25
CA ARG A 3 30.56 49.29 -27.38
C ARG A 3 31.46 48.75 -28.49
N LYS A 4 32.14 47.65 -28.12
CA LYS A 4 32.93 46.68 -28.93
C LYS A 4 34.38 47.10 -29.18
N GLY A 5 35.38 46.27 -28.98
CA GLY A 5 35.41 44.87 -28.58
C GLY A 5 36.86 44.46 -28.40
N ASN A 6 37.16 43.68 -27.37
CA ASN A 6 38.41 42.94 -27.29
C ASN A 6 38.21 41.78 -26.31
N ARG A 7 38.17 40.56 -26.85
CA ARG A 7 38.50 39.27 -26.21
C ARG A 7 37.95 38.14 -27.07
N ASP A 8 38.66 37.87 -28.15
CA ASP A 8 38.74 36.54 -28.73
C ASP A 8 40.10 35.94 -28.33
N ALA A 9 40.15 34.62 -28.23
CA ALA A 9 41.28 33.74 -27.88
C ALA A 9 41.43 33.40 -26.38
N LEU A 10 40.65 32.41 -25.92
CA LEU A 10 41.09 31.26 -25.09
C LEU A 10 39.86 30.54 -24.49
N GLN A 11 39.33 29.53 -25.18
CA GLN A 11 38.80 28.28 -24.58
C GLN A 11 38.17 27.37 -25.64
N ASP A 12 39.02 26.64 -26.34
CA ASP A 12 38.68 25.32 -26.89
C ASP A 12 39.46 24.28 -26.07
N SER A 13 38.78 23.61 -25.14
CA SER A 13 39.12 22.27 -24.62
C SER A 13 38.23 21.98 -23.40
N GLU A 14 37.17 21.20 -23.59
CA GLU A 14 36.76 20.08 -22.72
C GLU A 14 35.35 19.61 -23.12
N ALA A 15 35.31 18.57 -23.95
CA ALA A 15 34.09 17.86 -24.29
C ALA A 15 33.51 17.14 -23.06
N GLU A 16 32.22 17.32 -22.82
CA GLU A 16 31.46 16.87 -21.65
C GLU A 16 31.48 15.35 -21.39
N PRO A 17 31.93 14.90 -20.20
CA PRO A 17 31.67 13.55 -19.68
C PRO A 17 30.46 13.50 -18.72
N GLY A 18 29.64 14.56 -18.67
CA GLY A 18 28.63 14.80 -17.62
C GLY A 18 27.32 14.01 -17.76
N LEU A 19 26.91 13.62 -18.97
CA LEU A 19 25.56 13.08 -19.19
C LEU A 19 25.42 11.59 -18.81
N ARG A 20 26.43 10.74 -19.05
CA ARG A 20 26.39 9.30 -18.70
C ARG A 20 26.51 9.03 -17.20
N ARG A 21 27.34 9.79 -16.47
CA ARG A 21 27.44 9.70 -14.99
C ARG A 21 26.12 10.06 -14.30
N SER A 22 25.36 10.99 -14.86
CA SER A 22 24.09 11.42 -14.28
C SER A 22 22.99 10.35 -14.41
N SER A 23 22.96 9.58 -15.50
CA SER A 23 22.04 8.43 -15.64
C SER A 23 22.44 7.26 -14.74
N ASP A 24 23.74 6.95 -14.60
CA ASP A 24 24.22 5.88 -13.74
C ASP A 24 24.07 6.20 -12.24
N ILE A 25 24.33 7.45 -11.82
CA ILE A 25 24.08 7.90 -10.44
C ILE A 25 22.56 7.93 -10.15
N ARG A 26 21.71 8.19 -11.15
CA ARG A 26 20.23 8.11 -11.01
C ARG A 26 19.74 6.66 -10.92
N GLN A 27 20.33 5.71 -11.66
CA GLN A 27 20.04 4.28 -11.52
C GLN A 27 20.56 3.71 -10.21
N LEU A 28 21.75 4.14 -9.75
CA LEU A 28 22.31 3.76 -8.44
C LEU A 28 21.47 4.34 -7.31
N ARG A 29 21.01 5.60 -7.39
CA ARG A 29 20.08 6.19 -6.43
C ARG A 29 18.73 5.43 -6.41
N ARG A 30 18.17 5.02 -7.56
CA ARG A 30 16.97 4.15 -7.61
C ARG A 30 17.20 2.76 -7.02
N ARG A 31 18.38 2.14 -7.17
CA ARG A 31 18.71 0.82 -6.58
C ARG A 31 19.00 0.90 -5.07
N SER A 32 19.67 1.95 -4.63
CA SER A 32 19.90 2.26 -3.22
C SER A 32 18.57 2.59 -2.54
N ASP A 33 17.74 3.45 -3.15
CA ASP A 33 16.41 3.79 -2.65
C ASP A 33 15.45 2.59 -2.75
N MET A 34 15.55 1.65 -3.69
CA MET A 34 14.70 0.44 -3.68
C MET A 34 15.00 -0.49 -2.49
N LYS A 35 16.29 -0.70 -2.17
CA LYS A 35 16.66 -1.47 -0.97
C LYS A 35 16.31 -0.70 0.30
N GLN A 36 16.47 0.62 0.27
CA GLN A 36 16.19 1.48 1.40
C GLN A 36 14.68 1.65 1.61
N ILE A 37 13.85 1.72 0.57
CA ILE A 37 12.40 1.88 0.62
C ILE A 37 11.70 0.55 0.87
N ALA A 38 12.18 -0.58 0.34
CA ALA A 38 11.70 -1.89 0.81
C ALA A 38 12.01 -2.07 2.31
N PHE A 39 13.17 -1.62 2.76
CA PHE A 39 13.54 -1.60 4.19
C PHE A 39 12.82 -0.49 4.97
N THR A 40 12.43 0.62 4.34
CA THR A 40 11.79 1.78 4.98
C THR A 40 10.27 1.61 5.07
N MET A 41 9.63 1.02 4.05
CA MET A 41 8.23 0.54 4.08
C MET A 41 8.07 -0.55 5.14
N LEU A 42 9.07 -1.43 5.31
CA LEU A 42 9.13 -2.34 6.45
C LEU A 42 9.28 -1.58 7.80
N THR A 43 9.83 -0.37 7.84
CA THR A 43 9.93 0.46 9.06
C THR A 43 8.81 1.49 9.27
N GLU A 44 7.88 1.66 8.32
CA GLU A 44 6.78 2.65 8.37
C GLU A 44 5.41 2.05 8.71
N CYS A 45 5.34 0.72 8.93
CA CYS A 45 4.34 0.14 9.82
C CYS A 45 4.50 0.76 11.22
N SER A 46 3.69 1.79 11.48
CA SER A 46 3.56 2.51 12.75
C SER A 46 3.66 1.55 13.93
N GLY A 47 4.71 1.74 14.74
CA GLY A 47 4.82 1.22 16.10
C GLY A 47 4.90 -0.30 16.22
N THR A 48 5.98 -0.80 16.80
CA THR A 48 6.11 -2.14 17.39
C THR A 48 6.18 -3.39 16.50
N ASP A 49 5.76 -3.39 15.23
CA ASP A 49 5.43 -4.67 14.57
C ASP A 49 6.25 -5.13 13.35
N LEU A 50 7.43 -4.57 13.04
CA LEU A 50 8.32 -5.19 12.03
C LEU A 50 8.75 -6.60 12.45
N ARG A 51 9.00 -6.82 13.75
CA ARG A 51 9.29 -8.15 14.32
C ARG A 51 8.07 -9.08 14.26
N LYS A 52 6.85 -8.60 14.53
CA LYS A 52 5.62 -9.42 14.50
C LYS A 52 5.18 -9.76 13.08
N TYR A 53 5.35 -8.84 12.14
CA TYR A 53 5.08 -9.05 10.72
C TYR A 53 6.08 -10.05 10.10
N LEU A 54 7.38 -9.93 10.47
CA LEU A 54 8.38 -10.94 10.14
C LEU A 54 8.16 -12.26 10.89
N GLN A 55 7.65 -12.26 12.13
CA GLN A 55 7.24 -13.47 12.84
C GLN A 55 6.09 -14.18 12.12
N PHE A 56 5.07 -13.46 11.65
CA PHE A 56 3.92 -14.04 10.95
C PHE A 56 4.33 -14.71 9.62
N LYS A 57 5.26 -14.11 8.86
CA LYS A 57 5.82 -14.73 7.64
C LYS A 57 6.89 -15.80 7.91
N ALA A 58 7.66 -15.67 8.99
CA ALA A 58 8.76 -16.60 9.29
C ALA A 58 8.32 -17.86 10.05
N ILE A 59 7.13 -17.89 10.68
CA ILE A 59 6.53 -19.08 11.31
C ILE A 59 6.50 -20.28 10.34
N ARG A 60 6.45 -20.05 9.02
CA ARG A 60 6.43 -21.10 8.01
C ARG A 60 7.81 -21.68 7.63
N SER A 61 8.92 -21.15 8.18
CA SER A 61 10.26 -21.71 7.96
C SER A 61 10.90 -22.18 9.27
N ARG A 62 11.43 -23.41 9.26
CA ARG A 62 12.16 -24.05 10.37
C ARG A 62 13.41 -23.26 10.82
N ASN A 63 13.81 -22.23 10.06
CA ASN A 63 14.97 -21.37 10.27
C ASN A 63 14.63 -19.97 10.83
N TRP A 64 13.40 -19.71 11.27
CA TRP A 64 13.01 -18.38 11.76
C TRP A 64 13.82 -17.91 12.98
N ARG A 65 14.21 -18.84 13.86
CA ARG A 65 14.97 -18.55 15.09
C ARG A 65 16.40 -18.08 14.80
N THR A 66 17.02 -18.57 13.72
CA THR A 66 18.35 -18.13 13.30
C THR A 66 18.29 -16.75 12.65
N CYS A 67 17.29 -16.47 11.81
CA CYS A 67 17.08 -15.14 11.22
C CYS A 67 16.88 -14.04 12.29
N LEU A 68 16.14 -14.33 13.37
CA LEU A 68 15.92 -13.39 14.48
C LEU A 68 17.15 -13.08 15.32
N ARG A 69 18.17 -13.97 15.33
CA ARG A 69 19.45 -13.69 16.01
C ARG A 69 20.37 -12.79 15.19
N VAL A 70 20.19 -12.76 13.87
CA VAL A 70 21.05 -11.99 12.96
C VAL A 70 20.51 -10.57 12.71
N LEU A 71 19.20 -10.36 12.86
CA LEU A 71 18.58 -9.06 12.59
C LEU A 71 18.74 -8.09 13.78
N PRO A 72 19.39 -6.92 13.60
CA PRO A 72 19.46 -5.91 14.65
C PRO A 72 18.07 -5.32 14.93
N GLU A 73 17.83 -4.91 16.18
CA GLU A 73 16.59 -4.24 16.56
C GLU A 73 16.37 -2.93 15.80
N SER A 74 15.11 -2.53 15.65
CA SER A 74 14.76 -1.27 14.98
C SER A 74 15.33 -0.06 15.76
N PRO A 75 16.09 0.85 15.12
CA PRO A 75 16.61 2.06 15.77
C PRO A 75 15.50 2.91 16.39
N ARG A 76 14.34 3.01 15.74
CA ARG A 76 13.18 3.75 16.26
C ARG A 76 12.66 3.16 17.58
N TRP A 77 12.66 1.83 17.71
CA TRP A 77 12.24 1.16 18.95
C TRP A 77 13.23 1.36 20.09
N LEU A 78 14.54 1.27 19.79
CA LEU A 78 15.60 1.54 20.76
C LEU A 78 15.54 2.98 21.29
N LEU A 79 15.31 3.95 20.41
CA LEU A 79 15.08 5.35 20.78
C LEU A 79 13.84 5.51 21.68
N ALA A 80 12.72 4.84 21.34
CA ALA A 80 11.51 4.87 22.17
C ALA A 80 11.72 4.26 23.56
N ARG A 81 12.56 3.23 23.69
CA ARG A 81 12.95 2.60 24.96
C ARG A 81 14.03 3.38 25.74
N GLY A 82 14.58 4.46 25.18
CA GLY A 82 15.66 5.24 25.81
C GLY A 82 17.05 4.61 25.66
N ARG A 83 17.21 3.56 24.86
CA ARG A 83 18.49 2.88 24.58
C ARG A 83 19.24 3.60 23.45
N PHE A 84 19.68 4.83 23.72
CA PHE A 84 20.26 5.71 22.70
C PHE A 84 21.61 5.24 22.15
N GLU A 85 22.45 4.63 22.98
CA GLU A 85 23.80 4.17 22.59
C GLU A 85 23.75 3.00 21.59
N GLU A 86 22.79 2.08 21.77
CA GLU A 86 22.59 0.98 20.85
C GLU A 86 22.00 1.44 19.52
N ALA A 87 21.04 2.38 19.57
CA ALA A 87 20.48 3.00 18.38
C ALA A 87 21.58 3.72 17.57
N GLU A 88 22.50 4.42 18.24
CA GLU A 88 23.65 5.05 17.62
C GLU A 88 24.58 4.06 16.92
N LYS A 89 24.93 2.94 17.57
CA LYS A 89 25.78 1.90 16.97
C LYS A 89 25.18 1.37 15.66
N ILE A 90 23.88 1.13 15.65
CA ILE A 90 23.15 0.66 14.48
C ILE A 90 23.08 1.75 13.40
N LEU A 91 22.78 3.00 13.76
CA LEU A 91 22.75 4.13 12.83
C LEU A 91 24.12 4.38 12.18
N LYS A 92 25.21 4.32 12.95
CA LYS A 92 26.58 4.42 12.43
C LYS A 92 26.90 3.29 11.45
N LYS A 93 26.45 2.06 11.74
CA LYS A 93 26.59 0.92 10.82
C LYS A 93 25.80 1.15 9.53
N MET A 94 24.56 1.63 9.62
CA MET A 94 23.73 1.97 8.45
C MET A 94 24.35 3.08 7.61
N ALA A 95 24.87 4.13 8.24
CA ALA A 95 25.56 5.23 7.57
C ALA A 95 26.80 4.79 6.80
N ARG A 96 27.60 3.88 7.38
CA ARG A 96 28.75 3.24 6.71
C ARG A 96 28.31 2.45 5.47
N VAL A 97 27.28 1.61 5.60
CA VAL A 97 26.75 0.80 4.48
C VAL A 97 26.16 1.67 3.37
N ASN A 98 25.52 2.79 3.73
CA ASN A 98 24.90 3.71 2.78
C ASN A 98 25.87 4.78 2.23
N GLY A 99 27.13 4.77 2.64
CA GLY A 99 28.16 5.72 2.18
C GLY A 99 27.90 7.18 2.53
N LYS A 100 27.00 7.47 3.49
CA LYS A 100 26.66 8.84 3.92
C LYS A 100 27.10 9.04 5.37
N PRO A 101 28.10 9.90 5.65
CA PRO A 101 28.53 10.16 7.02
C PRO A 101 27.43 10.87 7.80
N LEU A 102 27.19 10.42 9.04
CA LEU A 102 26.28 11.11 9.97
C LEU A 102 26.96 12.40 10.48
N PRO A 103 26.26 13.55 10.46
CA PRO A 103 26.79 14.75 11.11
C PRO A 103 26.98 14.49 12.62
N GLY A 104 28.08 14.99 13.21
CA GLY A 104 28.40 14.76 14.62
C GLY A 104 27.29 15.18 15.60
N ASN A 105 26.51 16.20 15.24
CA ASN A 105 25.39 16.71 16.04
C ASN A 105 24.05 15.99 15.79
N TYR A 106 23.99 15.02 14.88
CA TYR A 106 22.74 14.37 14.48
C TYR A 106 22.05 13.65 15.64
N MET A 107 22.80 12.94 16.48
CA MET A 107 22.24 12.24 17.64
C MET A 107 21.69 13.17 18.71
N VAL A 108 22.32 14.33 18.91
CA VAL A 108 21.84 15.33 19.89
C VAL A 108 20.51 15.91 19.39
N GLN A 109 20.44 16.25 18.10
CA GLN A 109 19.19 16.68 17.48
C GLN A 109 18.11 15.58 17.52
N LEU A 110 18.49 14.33 17.28
CA LEU A 110 17.57 13.19 17.30
C LEU A 110 17.04 12.90 18.71
N LYS A 111 17.91 12.96 19.73
CA LYS A 111 17.51 12.86 21.15
C LYS A 111 16.52 13.95 21.51
N ARG A 112 16.79 15.20 21.11
CA ARG A 112 15.91 16.35 21.38
C ARG A 112 14.54 16.16 20.72
N LYS A 113 14.50 15.75 19.45
CA LYS A 113 13.24 15.46 18.73
C LYS A 113 12.44 14.35 19.43
N PHE A 114 13.09 13.24 19.79
CA PHE A 114 12.42 12.14 20.49
C PHE A 114 11.94 12.49 21.89
N GLN A 115 12.66 13.34 22.63
CA GLN A 115 12.23 13.82 23.95
C GLN A 115 10.97 14.69 23.84
N VAL A 116 10.92 15.60 22.86
CA VAL A 116 9.73 16.42 22.57
C VAL A 116 8.56 15.51 22.16
N GLU A 117 8.78 14.55 21.27
CA GLU A 117 7.74 13.57 20.87
C GLU A 117 7.25 12.72 22.05
N ARG A 118 8.14 12.30 22.97
CA ARG A 118 7.72 11.57 24.19
C ARG A 118 6.87 12.45 25.09
N TYR A 119 7.26 13.70 25.31
CA TYR A 119 6.49 14.64 26.11
C TYR A 119 5.08 14.87 25.53
N VAL A 120 4.99 15.09 24.21
CA VAL A 120 3.69 15.24 23.51
C VAL A 120 2.86 13.95 23.61
N LYS A 121 3.43 12.78 23.32
CA LYS A 121 2.73 11.48 23.46
C LYS A 121 2.30 11.19 24.89
N GLN A 122 3.06 11.62 25.88
CA GLN A 122 2.73 11.42 27.29
C GLN A 122 1.58 12.33 27.73
N LYS A 123 1.52 13.55 27.17
CA LYS A 123 0.40 14.48 27.33
C LYS A 123 -0.87 13.96 26.65
N GLU A 124 -0.74 13.29 25.49
CA GLU A 124 -1.87 12.67 24.78
C GLU A 124 -2.31 11.31 25.34
N LYS A 125 -1.45 10.63 26.12
CA LYS A 125 -1.74 9.30 26.71
C LYS A 125 -2.96 9.28 27.65
N HIS A 126 -3.40 10.44 28.12
CA HIS A 126 -4.62 10.60 28.91
C HIS A 126 -5.92 10.61 28.08
N ARG A 127 -5.86 10.56 26.75
CA ARG A 127 -7.02 10.32 25.89
C ARG A 127 -7.10 8.84 25.53
N HIS A 128 -8.06 8.13 26.10
CA HIS A 128 -8.42 6.80 25.63
C HIS A 128 -9.12 6.94 24.28
N TYR A 129 -8.47 6.51 23.20
CA TYR A 129 -9.07 6.48 21.87
C TYR A 129 -9.92 5.22 21.72
N GLY A 130 -11.20 5.40 21.42
CA GLY A 130 -12.14 4.31 21.17
C GLY A 130 -12.47 4.15 19.69
N VAL A 131 -13.18 3.06 19.34
CA VAL A 131 -13.73 2.85 17.99
C VAL A 131 -14.73 3.96 17.62
N LEU A 132 -15.38 4.57 18.62
CA LEU A 132 -16.28 5.71 18.43
C LEU A 132 -15.55 6.97 17.91
N ASP A 133 -14.27 7.16 18.24
CA ASP A 133 -13.50 8.31 17.77
C ASP A 133 -13.20 8.24 16.26
N LEU A 134 -13.30 7.06 15.66
CA LEU A 134 -13.20 6.88 14.20
C LEU A 134 -14.37 7.51 13.44
N VAL A 135 -15.54 7.52 14.06
CA VAL A 135 -16.81 8.01 13.47
C VAL A 135 -17.11 9.44 13.91
N ARG A 136 -16.36 9.96 14.88
CA ARG A 136 -16.61 11.25 15.55
C ARG A 136 -16.38 12.45 14.63
N THR A 137 -15.30 12.46 13.84
CA THR A 137 -15.02 13.57 12.91
C THR A 137 -15.59 13.28 11.51
N PRO A 138 -16.20 14.27 10.83
CA PRO A 138 -16.94 14.03 9.59
C PRO A 138 -16.05 13.53 8.45
N ASN A 139 -14.82 14.05 8.34
CA ASN A 139 -13.85 13.62 7.32
C ASN A 139 -13.35 12.20 7.56
N LEU A 140 -13.03 11.85 8.81
CA LEU A 140 -12.58 10.50 9.16
C LEU A 140 -13.70 9.47 8.99
N ARG A 141 -14.93 9.83 9.38
CA ARG A 141 -16.12 9.01 9.16
C ARG A 141 -16.34 8.68 7.68
N ARG A 142 -16.29 9.69 6.80
CA ARG A 142 -16.45 9.47 5.35
C ARG A 142 -15.39 8.51 4.80
N LYS A 143 -14.12 8.72 5.16
CA LYS A 143 -13.01 7.84 4.76
C LYS A 143 -13.19 6.41 5.29
N THR A 144 -13.56 6.27 6.56
CA THR A 144 -13.78 4.98 7.23
C THR A 144 -14.90 4.21 6.56
N LEU A 145 -16.02 4.87 6.23
CA LEU A 145 -17.15 4.25 5.53
C LEU A 145 -16.75 3.77 4.13
N ILE A 146 -16.02 4.59 3.37
CA ILE A 146 -15.54 4.22 2.04
C ILE A 146 -14.56 3.04 2.11
N ILE A 147 -13.56 3.09 3.00
CA ILE A 147 -12.60 1.98 3.17
C ILE A 147 -13.33 0.71 3.59
N THR A 148 -14.28 0.80 4.51
CA THR A 148 -15.02 -0.36 5.02
C THR A 148 -15.89 -0.99 3.93
N PHE A 149 -16.54 -0.18 3.09
CA PHE A 149 -17.28 -0.67 1.92
C PHE A 149 -16.35 -1.37 0.91
N ILE A 150 -15.20 -0.76 0.59
CA ILE A 150 -14.22 -1.37 -0.31
C ILE A 150 -13.67 -2.67 0.28
N TRP A 151 -13.44 -2.73 1.59
CA TRP A 151 -12.98 -3.93 2.29
C TRP A 151 -14.00 -5.06 2.22
N PHE A 152 -15.28 -4.73 2.45
CA PHE A 152 -16.39 -5.66 2.31
C PHE A 152 -16.47 -6.23 0.90
N THR A 153 -16.52 -5.36 -0.11
CA THR A 153 -16.56 -5.78 -1.52
C THR A 153 -15.36 -6.64 -1.90
N ASN A 154 -14.14 -6.21 -1.54
CA ASN A 154 -12.92 -6.89 -1.92
C ASN A 154 -12.84 -8.30 -1.28
N THR A 155 -13.13 -8.40 0.02
CA THR A 155 -13.13 -9.70 0.73
C THR A 155 -14.22 -10.63 0.18
N SER A 156 -15.41 -10.10 -0.11
CA SER A 156 -16.52 -10.88 -0.68
C SER A 156 -16.15 -11.47 -2.04
N VAL A 157 -15.69 -10.63 -2.96
CA VAL A 157 -15.40 -11.03 -4.34
C VAL A 157 -14.16 -11.93 -4.41
N TYR A 158 -13.14 -11.68 -3.58
CA TYR A 158 -11.96 -12.55 -3.51
C TYR A 158 -12.32 -13.98 -3.12
N VAL A 159 -13.18 -14.13 -2.10
CA VAL A 159 -13.64 -15.45 -1.66
C VAL A 159 -14.60 -16.06 -2.68
N GLY A 160 -15.53 -15.27 -3.23
CA GLY A 160 -16.48 -15.76 -4.24
C GLY A 160 -15.82 -16.26 -5.51
N LEU A 161 -14.83 -15.54 -6.06
CA LEU A 161 -14.04 -16.02 -7.21
C LEU A 161 -13.21 -17.26 -6.88
N SER A 162 -12.84 -17.47 -5.62
CA SER A 162 -12.12 -18.67 -5.20
C SER A 162 -13.04 -19.89 -5.14
N TYR A 163 -14.30 -19.71 -4.71
CA TYR A 163 -15.33 -20.76 -4.78
C TYR A 163 -15.80 -21.05 -6.21
N TYR A 164 -15.74 -20.07 -7.10
CA TYR A 164 -16.15 -20.23 -8.49
C TYR A 164 -15.08 -20.91 -9.38
N ALA A 165 -13.83 -20.98 -8.93
CA ALA A 165 -12.72 -21.57 -9.67
C ALA A 165 -12.96 -23.03 -10.15
N PRO A 166 -13.43 -23.97 -9.31
CA PRO A 166 -13.73 -25.34 -9.75
C PRO A 166 -15.00 -25.42 -10.63
N VAL A 167 -15.95 -24.50 -10.46
CA VAL A 167 -17.25 -24.52 -11.15
C VAL A 167 -17.16 -24.04 -12.61
N LEU A 168 -16.03 -23.44 -13.00
CA LEU A 168 -15.80 -22.86 -14.33
C LEU A 168 -15.80 -23.89 -15.49
N GLY A 169 -15.91 -25.18 -15.17
CA GLY A 169 -15.83 -26.29 -16.13
C GLY A 169 -14.40 -26.58 -16.59
N GLY A 170 -14.18 -27.77 -17.17
CA GLY A 170 -12.86 -28.25 -17.55
C GLY A 170 -12.14 -29.01 -16.43
N ASP A 171 -10.81 -28.94 -16.40
CA ASP A 171 -9.99 -29.58 -15.36
C ASP A 171 -9.90 -28.68 -14.11
N GLU A 172 -10.53 -29.12 -13.03
CA GLU A 172 -10.59 -28.41 -11.75
C GLU A 172 -9.20 -28.14 -11.16
N PHE A 173 -8.25 -29.07 -11.32
CA PHE A 173 -6.89 -28.92 -10.81
C PHE A 173 -6.13 -27.86 -11.62
N LEU A 174 -6.34 -27.82 -12.94
CA LEU A 174 -5.75 -26.80 -13.80
C LEU A 174 -6.29 -25.40 -13.45
N ASN A 175 -7.60 -25.27 -13.25
CA ASN A 175 -8.24 -24.01 -12.88
C ASN A 175 -7.72 -23.49 -11.53
N PHE A 176 -7.58 -24.38 -10.53
CA PHE A 176 -7.01 -24.01 -9.24
C PHE A 176 -5.53 -23.63 -9.34
N PHE A 177 -4.75 -24.37 -10.12
CA PHE A 177 -3.34 -24.04 -10.39
C PHE A 177 -3.20 -22.67 -11.04
N LEU A 178 -4.02 -22.37 -12.06
CA LEU A 178 -4.03 -21.07 -12.74
C LEU A 178 -4.46 -19.94 -11.81
N ALA A 179 -5.48 -20.16 -10.98
CA ALA A 179 -5.93 -19.17 -10.00
C ALA A 179 -4.80 -18.76 -9.04
N GLY A 180 -3.99 -19.71 -8.58
CA GLY A 180 -2.81 -19.43 -7.76
C GLY A 180 -1.62 -18.86 -8.55
N ALA A 181 -1.38 -19.37 -9.76
CA ALA A 181 -0.28 -18.92 -10.61
C ALA A 181 -0.41 -17.46 -11.03
N VAL A 182 -1.63 -16.98 -11.26
CA VAL A 182 -1.93 -15.59 -11.64
C VAL A 182 -1.60 -14.59 -10.52
N GLU A 183 -1.60 -14.99 -9.25
CA GLU A 183 -1.27 -14.08 -8.15
C GLU A 183 0.21 -13.65 -8.18
N LEU A 184 1.12 -14.53 -8.62
CA LEU A 184 2.55 -14.23 -8.67
C LEU A 184 2.91 -13.06 -9.59
N PRO A 185 2.53 -13.05 -10.89
CA PRO A 185 2.80 -11.91 -11.77
C PRO A 185 2.06 -10.65 -11.30
N THR A 186 0.87 -10.81 -10.69
CA THR A 186 0.10 -9.69 -10.14
C THR A 186 0.96 -8.84 -9.21
N TYR A 187 1.67 -9.46 -8.27
CA TYR A 187 2.52 -8.73 -7.33
C TYR A 187 3.73 -8.04 -7.99
N VAL A 188 4.28 -8.63 -9.05
CA VAL A 188 5.40 -8.06 -9.80
C VAL A 188 4.97 -6.79 -10.56
N PHE A 189 3.78 -6.80 -11.17
CA PHE A 189 3.24 -5.63 -11.87
C PHE A 189 2.71 -4.55 -10.91
N LEU A 190 2.17 -4.97 -9.76
CA LEU A 190 1.58 -4.05 -8.81
C LEU A 190 2.60 -3.08 -8.22
N TRP A 191 3.82 -3.55 -7.95
CA TRP A 191 4.86 -2.75 -7.31
C TRP A 191 5.20 -1.47 -8.09
N PRO A 192 5.59 -1.53 -9.38
CA PRO A 192 5.83 -0.32 -10.16
C PRO A 192 4.55 0.51 -10.34
N ALA A 193 3.38 -0.11 -10.47
CA ALA A 193 2.11 0.62 -10.62
C ALA A 193 1.84 1.56 -9.44
N MET A 194 2.08 1.10 -8.20
CA MET A 194 1.90 1.90 -6.98
C MET A 194 2.87 3.08 -6.86
N ASP A 195 4.05 2.99 -7.49
CA ASP A 195 5.08 4.04 -7.46
C ASP A 195 4.89 5.08 -8.57
N TYR A 196 4.38 4.68 -9.74
CA TYR A 196 4.18 5.58 -10.88
C TYR A 196 2.80 6.22 -10.93
N TRP A 197 1.71 5.47 -10.71
CA TRP A 197 0.34 5.95 -10.83
C TRP A 197 -0.29 6.36 -9.50
N GLY A 198 0.41 6.15 -8.38
CA GLY A 198 -0.15 6.35 -7.06
C GLY A 198 -1.06 5.22 -6.63
N ARG A 199 -1.52 5.28 -5.38
CA ARG A 199 -2.20 4.15 -4.73
C ARG A 199 -3.70 4.19 -4.96
N ARG A 200 -4.28 5.39 -5.13
CA ARG A 200 -5.71 5.58 -5.45
C ARG A 200 -6.06 5.00 -6.83
N TRP A 201 -5.31 5.39 -7.86
CA TRP A 201 -5.57 4.92 -9.23
C TRP A 201 -5.29 3.43 -9.37
N THR A 202 -4.24 2.93 -8.75
CA THR A 202 -3.94 1.49 -8.76
C THR A 202 -5.09 0.68 -8.13
N LEU A 203 -5.68 1.17 -7.03
CA LEU A 203 -6.86 0.55 -6.41
C LEU A 203 -8.10 0.61 -7.33
N CYS A 204 -8.40 1.79 -7.89
CA CYS A 204 -9.56 1.95 -8.76
C CYS A 204 -9.46 1.08 -10.02
N VAL A 205 -8.34 1.15 -10.72
CA VAL A 205 -8.14 0.44 -12.00
C VAL A 205 -8.18 -1.07 -11.79
N SER A 206 -7.55 -1.58 -10.73
CA SER A 206 -7.58 -3.02 -10.43
C SER A 206 -9.00 -3.53 -10.10
N MET A 207 -9.78 -2.78 -9.32
CA MET A 207 -11.16 -3.13 -9.01
C MET A 207 -12.07 -3.04 -10.24
N VAL A 208 -11.97 -1.97 -11.03
CA VAL A 208 -12.81 -1.80 -12.22
C VAL A 208 -12.49 -2.84 -13.29
N ILE A 209 -11.21 -3.10 -13.57
CA ILE A 209 -10.80 -4.16 -14.52
C ILE A 209 -11.29 -5.51 -14.02
N GLY A 210 -11.11 -5.82 -12.73
CA GLY A 210 -11.58 -7.07 -12.16
C GLY A 210 -13.10 -7.22 -12.25
N GLY A 211 -13.85 -6.16 -11.97
CA GLY A 211 -15.31 -6.16 -12.00
C GLY A 211 -15.88 -6.25 -13.41
N VAL A 212 -15.31 -5.50 -14.36
CA VAL A 212 -15.68 -5.58 -15.79
C VAL A 212 -15.36 -6.96 -16.34
N ALA A 213 -14.24 -7.58 -15.97
CA ALA A 213 -13.91 -8.94 -16.38
C ALA A 213 -14.94 -9.97 -15.84
N CYS A 214 -15.37 -9.84 -14.58
CA CYS A 214 -16.43 -10.68 -14.00
C CYS A 214 -17.82 -10.45 -14.63
N LEU A 215 -18.09 -9.23 -15.12
CA LEU A 215 -19.32 -8.97 -15.88
C LEU A 215 -19.21 -9.48 -17.32
N ALA A 216 -18.03 -9.43 -17.92
CA ALA A 216 -17.78 -9.94 -19.26
C ALA A 216 -17.89 -11.49 -19.31
N THR A 217 -17.53 -12.20 -18.23
CA THR A 217 -17.74 -13.65 -18.15
C THR A 217 -19.22 -14.05 -18.29
N PHE A 218 -20.16 -13.16 -17.95
CA PHE A 218 -21.57 -13.40 -18.21
C PHE A 218 -21.91 -13.33 -19.70
N LEU A 219 -21.36 -12.35 -20.44
CA LEU A 219 -21.68 -12.15 -21.85
C LEU A 219 -21.10 -13.24 -22.76
N VAL A 220 -20.03 -13.90 -22.33
CA VAL A 220 -19.26 -14.85 -23.15
C VAL A 220 -19.29 -16.26 -22.55
N GLN A 221 -20.48 -16.77 -22.23
CA GLN A 221 -20.64 -18.14 -21.70
C GLN A 221 -20.43 -19.25 -22.75
N ASN A 222 -20.33 -18.91 -24.04
CA ASN A 222 -20.25 -19.90 -25.12
C ASN A 222 -18.84 -20.50 -25.33
N ASP A 223 -17.79 -19.89 -24.78
CA ASP A 223 -16.40 -20.36 -24.95
C ASP A 223 -15.67 -20.47 -23.59
N THR A 224 -15.29 -21.71 -23.25
CA THR A 224 -14.59 -22.05 -22.00
C THR A 224 -13.21 -21.41 -21.90
N ARG A 225 -12.49 -21.26 -23.03
CA ARG A 225 -11.16 -20.63 -23.03
C ARG A 225 -11.26 -19.14 -22.73
N VAL A 226 -12.24 -18.47 -23.33
CA VAL A 226 -12.45 -17.02 -23.11
C VAL A 226 -12.92 -16.76 -21.69
N THR A 227 -13.80 -17.60 -21.16
CA THR A 227 -14.28 -17.53 -19.76
C THR A 227 -13.12 -17.68 -18.77
N LEU A 228 -12.21 -18.63 -19.03
CA LEU A 228 -11.02 -18.84 -18.20
C LEU A 228 -10.06 -17.64 -18.23
N VAL A 229 -9.82 -17.05 -19.41
CA VAL A 229 -8.98 -15.84 -19.53
C VAL A 229 -9.60 -14.68 -18.76
N LEU A 230 -10.91 -14.45 -18.91
CA LEU A 230 -11.62 -13.40 -18.19
C LEU A 230 -11.63 -13.65 -16.67
N TYR A 231 -11.77 -14.90 -16.24
CA TYR A 231 -11.62 -15.29 -14.83
C TYR A 231 -10.23 -14.96 -14.30
N CYS A 232 -9.17 -15.30 -15.04
CA CYS A 232 -7.79 -14.97 -14.66
C CYS A 232 -7.59 -13.45 -14.55
N VAL A 233 -8.14 -12.65 -15.47
CA VAL A 233 -8.08 -11.18 -15.39
C VAL A 233 -8.84 -10.66 -14.17
N GLY A 234 -10.02 -11.22 -13.88
CA GLY A 234 -10.80 -10.95 -12.67
C GLY A 234 -10.02 -11.23 -11.39
N LYS A 235 -9.40 -12.42 -11.32
CA LYS A 235 -8.58 -12.88 -10.20
C LYS A 235 -7.33 -12.01 -10.01
N MET A 236 -6.67 -11.61 -11.10
CA MET A 236 -5.53 -10.67 -11.06
C MET A 236 -5.94 -9.29 -10.52
N GLY A 237 -7.09 -8.78 -10.97
CA GLY A 237 -7.63 -7.49 -10.51
C GLY A 237 -7.92 -7.49 -9.02
N ILE A 238 -8.65 -8.49 -8.52
CA ILE A 238 -9.00 -8.58 -7.10
C ILE A 238 -7.76 -8.78 -6.22
N SER A 239 -6.81 -9.63 -6.63
CA SER A 239 -5.57 -9.88 -5.87
C SER A 239 -4.69 -8.62 -5.79
N SER A 240 -4.66 -7.80 -6.85
CA SER A 240 -4.03 -6.48 -6.82
C SER A 240 -4.67 -5.58 -5.78
N SER A 241 -6.00 -5.44 -5.83
CA SER A 241 -6.74 -4.59 -4.90
C SER A 241 -6.59 -5.02 -3.45
N PHE A 242 -6.51 -6.34 -3.19
CA PHE A 242 -6.32 -6.93 -1.86
C PHE A 242 -5.00 -6.51 -1.20
N VAL A 243 -3.96 -6.22 -1.99
CA VAL A 243 -2.67 -5.70 -1.47
C VAL A 243 -2.69 -4.19 -1.29
N VAL A 244 -3.29 -3.46 -2.23
CA VAL A 244 -3.29 -1.98 -2.19
C VAL A 244 -4.20 -1.45 -1.09
N LEU A 245 -5.35 -2.08 -0.83
CA LEU A 245 -6.34 -1.57 0.11
C LEU A 245 -5.80 -1.47 1.56
N PRO A 246 -5.17 -2.50 2.16
CA PRO A 246 -4.58 -2.38 3.49
C PRO A 246 -3.47 -1.33 3.56
N LEU A 247 -2.69 -1.18 2.48
CA LEU A 247 -1.65 -0.16 2.38
C LEU A 247 -2.27 1.25 2.42
N MET A 248 -3.25 1.50 1.56
CA MET A 248 -4.02 2.75 1.53
C MET A 248 -4.70 3.06 2.86
N ALA A 249 -5.31 2.06 3.50
CA ALA A 249 -5.90 2.22 4.81
C ALA A 249 -4.85 2.62 5.86
N SER A 250 -3.67 2.01 5.82
CA SER A 250 -2.58 2.35 6.73
C SER A 250 -2.05 3.77 6.50
N GLU A 251 -2.03 4.27 5.27
CA GLU A 251 -1.58 5.63 4.97
C GLU A 251 -2.64 6.68 5.34
N LEU A 252 -3.93 6.32 5.22
CA LEU A 252 -5.04 7.23 5.48
C LEU A 252 -5.42 7.34 6.95
N TYR A 253 -5.32 6.25 7.73
CA TYR A 253 -5.66 6.28 9.15
C TYR A 253 -4.52 6.90 9.99
N PRO A 254 -4.85 7.83 10.91
CA PRO A 254 -3.86 8.45 11.78
C PRO A 254 -3.26 7.42 12.74
N THR A 255 -1.98 7.57 13.05
CA THR A 255 -1.21 6.54 13.78
C THR A 255 -1.82 6.11 15.11
N VAL A 256 -2.52 7.02 15.80
CA VAL A 256 -3.20 6.76 17.08
C VAL A 256 -4.38 5.80 16.98
N VAL A 257 -5.09 5.77 15.84
CA VAL A 257 -6.30 4.93 15.65
C VAL A 257 -6.21 3.99 14.45
N ARG A 258 -5.05 3.95 13.78
CA ARG A 258 -4.81 3.09 12.61
C ARG A 258 -5.09 1.61 12.87
N GLY A 259 -4.57 1.07 13.96
CA GLY A 259 -4.78 -0.33 14.32
C GLY A 259 -6.26 -0.64 14.56
N LEU A 260 -6.96 0.26 15.26
CA LEU A 260 -8.40 0.14 15.51
C LEU A 260 -9.20 0.20 14.20
N GLY A 261 -8.94 1.20 13.36
CA GLY A 261 -9.66 1.38 12.10
C GLY A 261 -9.46 0.24 11.10
N MET A 262 -8.23 -0.23 10.94
CA MET A 262 -7.97 -1.39 10.08
C MET A 262 -8.66 -2.65 10.60
N SER A 263 -8.65 -2.88 11.92
CA SER A 263 -9.29 -4.06 12.52
C SER A 263 -10.81 -3.98 12.39
N THR A 264 -11.42 -2.82 12.69
CA THR A 264 -12.87 -2.63 12.57
C THR A 264 -13.33 -2.80 11.11
N SER A 265 -12.64 -2.18 10.14
CA SER A 265 -12.97 -2.36 8.72
C SER A 265 -12.81 -3.82 8.28
N SER A 266 -11.79 -4.53 8.78
CA SER A 266 -11.60 -5.96 8.46
C SER A 266 -12.69 -6.85 9.04
N VAL A 267 -13.18 -6.59 10.26
CA VAL A 267 -14.27 -7.36 10.88
C VAL A 267 -15.57 -7.17 10.08
N VAL A 268 -15.88 -5.94 9.67
CA VAL A 268 -17.03 -5.69 8.80
C VAL A 268 -16.82 -6.35 7.43
N GLY A 269 -15.60 -6.33 6.91
CA GLY A 269 -15.26 -7.00 5.66
C GLY A 269 -15.44 -8.52 5.69
N MET A 270 -15.22 -9.16 6.85
CA MET A 270 -15.43 -10.59 7.04
C MET A 270 -16.91 -11.01 6.96
N LEU A 271 -17.85 -10.08 7.11
CA LEU A 271 -19.27 -10.39 6.87
C LEU A 271 -19.52 -10.78 5.40
N GLY A 272 -18.73 -10.24 4.47
CA GLY A 272 -18.86 -10.52 3.04
C GLY A 272 -18.77 -12.00 2.68
N PRO A 273 -17.64 -12.66 2.98
CA PRO A 273 -17.49 -14.11 2.80
C PRO A 273 -18.54 -14.98 3.47
N VAL A 274 -19.20 -14.51 4.54
CA VAL A 274 -20.29 -15.26 5.19
C VAL A 274 -21.52 -15.32 4.30
N PHE A 275 -21.82 -14.25 3.54
CA PHE A 275 -22.96 -14.21 2.61
C PHE A 275 -22.68 -14.85 1.25
N ILE A 276 -21.40 -14.99 0.86
CA ILE A 276 -21.04 -15.49 -0.47
C ILE A 276 -21.51 -16.92 -0.73
N PRO A 277 -21.30 -17.91 0.17
CA PRO A 277 -21.83 -19.26 -0.04
C PRO A 277 -23.35 -19.28 -0.22
N LEU A 278 -24.08 -18.39 0.47
CA LEU A 278 -25.52 -18.25 0.29
C LEU A 278 -25.86 -17.76 -1.13
N ILE A 279 -25.13 -16.77 -1.64
CA ILE A 279 -25.29 -16.26 -3.02
C ILE A 279 -24.95 -17.34 -4.05
N VAL A 280 -23.88 -18.11 -3.81
CA VAL A 280 -23.45 -19.19 -4.70
C VAL A 280 -24.48 -20.33 -4.71
N TYR A 281 -25.01 -20.70 -3.53
CA TYR A 281 -26.05 -21.71 -3.40
C TYR A 281 -27.36 -21.30 -4.08
N LEU A 282 -27.79 -20.04 -3.92
CA LEU A 282 -28.93 -19.49 -4.67
C LEU A 282 -28.67 -19.46 -6.19
N GLY A 283 -27.41 -19.49 -6.61
CA GLY A 283 -26.97 -19.53 -8.00
C GLY A 283 -26.97 -20.93 -8.63
N GLU A 284 -27.32 -22.00 -7.91
CA GLU A 284 -27.39 -23.34 -8.50
C GLU A 284 -28.46 -23.46 -9.60
N GLU A 285 -29.53 -22.67 -9.53
CA GLU A 285 -30.55 -22.60 -10.59
C GLU A 285 -30.14 -21.66 -11.74
N MET A 286 -29.30 -20.66 -11.46
CA MET A 286 -28.83 -19.65 -12.42
C MET A 286 -27.36 -19.29 -12.13
N LEU A 287 -26.42 -20.04 -12.74
CA LEU A 287 -24.97 -19.89 -12.57
C LEU A 287 -24.44 -18.46 -12.82
N VAL A 288 -25.23 -17.67 -13.53
CA VAL A 288 -24.98 -16.29 -13.96
C VAL A 288 -25.09 -15.28 -12.81
N LEU A 289 -26.00 -15.52 -11.87
CA LEU A 289 -26.43 -14.53 -10.88
C LEU A 289 -25.30 -14.13 -9.89
N PRO A 290 -24.48 -15.07 -9.38
CA PRO A 290 -23.37 -14.72 -8.49
C PRO A 290 -22.32 -13.82 -9.14
N LEU A 291 -21.99 -14.04 -10.42
CA LEU A 291 -20.99 -13.26 -11.16
C LEU A 291 -21.44 -11.81 -11.37
N ILE A 292 -22.71 -11.58 -11.68
CA ILE A 292 -23.26 -10.24 -11.85
C ILE A 292 -23.22 -9.47 -10.53
N VAL A 293 -23.64 -10.11 -9.43
CA VAL A 293 -23.61 -9.49 -8.09
C VAL A 293 -22.18 -9.16 -7.68
N MET A 294 -21.25 -10.10 -7.83
CA MET A 294 -19.83 -9.87 -7.49
C MET A 294 -19.19 -8.79 -8.38
N GLY A 295 -19.43 -8.83 -9.69
CA GLY A 295 -18.88 -7.87 -10.65
C GLY A 295 -19.41 -6.45 -10.41
N SER A 296 -20.72 -6.30 -10.21
CA SER A 296 -21.34 -4.99 -9.92
C SER A 296 -20.87 -4.40 -8.58
N LEU A 297 -20.78 -5.22 -7.52
CA LEU A 297 -20.21 -4.80 -6.24
C LEU A 297 -18.76 -4.34 -6.41
N LEU A 298 -17.96 -5.07 -7.20
CA LEU A 298 -16.55 -4.74 -7.43
C LEU A 298 -16.38 -3.42 -8.19
N VAL A 299 -17.18 -3.18 -9.23
CA VAL A 299 -17.20 -1.90 -9.97
C VAL A 299 -17.65 -0.75 -9.06
N ALA A 300 -18.68 -0.94 -8.25
CA ALA A 300 -19.13 0.06 -7.28
C ALA A 300 -18.04 0.39 -6.25
N GLY A 301 -17.33 -0.63 -5.75
CA GLY A 301 -16.17 -0.45 -4.86
C GLY A 301 -15.02 0.32 -5.53
N GLY A 302 -14.73 0.01 -6.80
CA GLY A 302 -13.75 0.75 -7.61
C GLY A 302 -14.14 2.22 -7.79
N ALA A 303 -15.40 2.50 -8.12
CA ALA A 303 -15.90 3.87 -8.22
C ALA A 303 -15.82 4.62 -6.88
N CYS A 304 -16.19 3.96 -5.77
CA CYS A 304 -16.04 4.51 -4.43
C CYS A 304 -14.58 4.81 -4.07
N SER A 305 -13.62 4.04 -4.58
CA SER A 305 -12.20 4.26 -4.32
C SER A 305 -11.69 5.60 -4.89
N LEU A 306 -12.33 6.12 -5.95
CA LEU A 306 -12.03 7.44 -6.48
C LEU A 306 -12.38 8.57 -5.51
N LEU A 307 -13.23 8.34 -4.50
CA LEU A 307 -13.56 9.36 -3.50
C LEU A 307 -12.47 9.51 -2.42
N LEU A 308 -11.46 8.64 -2.43
CA LEU A 308 -10.34 8.70 -1.49
C LEU A 308 -9.29 9.72 -1.95
N PRO A 309 -8.65 10.45 -1.03
CA PRO A 309 -7.51 11.31 -1.37
C PRO A 309 -6.29 10.46 -1.73
N GLU A 310 -5.42 10.99 -2.60
CA GLU A 310 -4.15 10.36 -2.93
C GLU A 310 -3.16 10.47 -1.76
N THR A 311 -2.42 9.40 -1.49
CA THR A 311 -1.47 9.30 -0.38
C THR A 311 -0.01 9.30 -0.83
N LEU A 312 0.25 9.23 -2.13
CA LEU A 312 1.59 9.24 -2.70
C LEU A 312 2.40 10.49 -2.26
N ASN A 313 3.58 10.25 -1.68
CA ASN A 313 4.52 11.26 -1.17
C ASN A 313 3.97 12.21 -0.09
N GLN A 314 2.87 11.84 0.58
CA GLN A 314 2.31 12.63 1.67
C GLN A 314 2.85 12.18 3.03
N HIS A 315 2.97 13.12 3.97
CA HIS A 315 3.34 12.80 5.34
C HIS A 315 2.21 12.05 6.06
N LEU A 316 2.57 10.97 6.76
CA LEU A 316 1.61 10.15 7.51
C LEU A 316 0.97 10.98 8.65
N PRO A 317 -0.37 11.00 8.77
CA PRO A 317 -1.04 11.73 9.84
C PRO A 317 -0.72 11.09 11.19
N GLN A 318 -0.15 11.87 12.12
CA GLN A 318 0.24 11.37 13.44
C GLN A 318 -0.89 11.53 14.45
N SER A 319 -1.60 12.66 14.45
CA SER A 319 -2.72 12.96 15.35
C SER A 319 -4.10 12.81 14.67
N LEU A 320 -5.17 12.81 15.47
CA LEU A 320 -6.55 12.79 14.97
C LEU A 320 -6.90 14.07 14.21
N GLU A 321 -6.40 15.22 14.68
CA GLU A 321 -6.58 16.53 14.05
C GLU A 321 -5.88 16.60 12.69
N ASP A 322 -4.69 16.00 12.57
CA ASP A 322 -3.99 15.86 11.29
C ASP A 322 -4.78 14.97 10.33
N GLY A 323 -5.37 13.87 10.83
CA GLY A 323 -6.22 12.99 10.02
C GLY A 323 -7.49 13.67 9.50
N GLU A 324 -8.03 14.64 10.24
CA GLU A 324 -9.18 15.46 9.83
C GLU A 324 -8.81 16.53 8.80
N LYS A 325 -7.63 17.15 8.94
CA LYS A 325 -7.07 18.10 7.97
C LYS A 325 -6.64 17.40 6.67
N PHE A 326 -6.18 16.15 6.77
CA PHE A 326 -5.74 15.37 5.62
C PHE A 326 -6.89 15.19 4.63
N GLY A 327 -6.75 15.69 3.40
CA GLY A 327 -7.78 15.59 2.37
C GLY A 327 -8.99 16.50 2.57
N LYS A 328 -8.92 17.53 3.42
CA LYS A 328 -9.97 18.55 3.55
C LYS A 328 -10.08 19.45 2.32
N ASP A 329 -8.97 19.65 1.61
CA ASP A 329 -8.90 20.41 0.35
C ASP A 329 -9.26 19.55 -0.88
N TRP A 330 -9.60 18.27 -0.66
CA TRP A 330 -9.95 17.36 -1.73
C TRP A 330 -11.37 17.65 -2.24
N SER A 331 -11.46 18.10 -3.50
CA SER A 331 -12.71 18.37 -4.21
C SER A 331 -12.85 17.45 -5.43
N TRP A 332 -14.08 17.20 -5.87
CA TRP A 332 -14.43 16.37 -7.04
C TRP A 332 -13.72 16.79 -8.34
N ARG A 333 -13.19 18.02 -8.42
CA ARG A 333 -12.41 18.51 -9.56
C ARG A 333 -11.02 17.86 -9.68
N ASN A 334 -10.51 17.27 -8.59
CA ASN A 334 -9.22 16.55 -8.54
C ASN A 334 -9.40 15.04 -8.81
N LEU A 335 -10.51 14.64 -9.45
CA LEU A 335 -10.75 13.24 -9.80
C LEU A 335 -9.77 12.74 -10.86
N THR A 336 -9.37 13.62 -11.79
CA THR A 336 -8.55 13.29 -12.96
C THR A 336 -7.05 13.49 -12.75
N THR A 337 -6.62 14.07 -11.63
CA THR A 337 -5.21 14.32 -11.36
C THR A 337 -4.52 13.02 -10.94
N CYS A 338 -3.81 12.37 -11.88
CA CYS A 338 -3.13 11.09 -11.65
C CYS A 338 -1.89 11.19 -10.75
N CYS A 339 -1.27 12.37 -10.62
CA CYS A 339 -0.14 12.59 -9.75
C CYS A 339 -0.28 13.94 -9.03
N PRO A 340 0.00 14.01 -7.71
CA PRO A 340 0.29 15.29 -7.08
C PRO A 340 1.53 15.91 -7.74
N SER A 341 1.51 17.22 -8.02
CA SER A 341 2.66 17.93 -8.59
C SER A 341 3.87 17.75 -7.67
N ARG A 342 5.00 17.28 -8.22
CA ARG A 342 6.24 17.00 -7.49
C ARG A 342 6.84 18.21 -6.80
#